data_AF-A0A841KLF0-F1
#
_entry.id   AF-A0A841KLF0-F1
#
_cell.length_a   1.000
_cell.length_b   1.000
_cell.length_c   1.000
_cell.angle_alpha   90.00
_cell.angle_beta   90.00
_cell.angle_gamma   90.00
#
_symmetry.space_group_name_H-M   'P 1'
#
loop_
_entity.id
_entity.type
_entity.pdbx_description
1 polymer ?
#
loop_
_entity_poly.entity_id
_entity_poly.type
_entity_poly.pdbx_seq_one_letter_code
_entity_poly.pdbx_strand_id
1 'polypeptide(L)' 'MCELQKLLEDIEKLRTILYELIEKKGIDLQDPEVIASSQTLNAAIAKYNEMIRKKI' A
#
# COMPACT_ATOMS: atom_id res chain seq x y z
N MET A 1 17.76 9.32 7.49
CA MET A 1 16.46 8.65 7.25
C MET A 1 16.73 7.29 6.65
N CYS A 2 16.32 6.22 7.33
CA CYS A 2 16.57 4.85 6.89
C CYS A 2 15.66 4.52 5.69
N GLU A 3 16.14 3.76 4.70
CA GLU A 3 15.33 3.36 3.53
C GLU A 3 14.03 2.64 3.94
N LEU A 4 14.08 1.89 5.05
CA LEU A 4 12.94 1.21 5.64
C LEU A 4 11.85 2.20 6.12
N GLN A 5 12.28 3.35 6.63
CA GLN A 5 11.42 4.39 7.18
C GLN A 5 10.66 5.10 6.06
N LYS A 6 11.34 5.39 4.94
CA LYS A 6 10.70 5.90 3.71
C LYS A 6 9.69 4.90 3.13
N LEU A 7 10.05 3.61 3.11
CA LEU A 7 9.16 2.57 2.60
C LEU A 7 7.89 2.43 3.47
N LEU A 8 8.02 2.59 4.79
CA LEU A 8 6.89 2.66 5.72
C LEU A 8 5.99 3.88 5.46
N GLU A 9 6.58 5.06 5.25
CA GLU A 9 5.83 6.27 4.90
C GLU A 9 5.08 6.12 3.57
N ASP A 10 5.69 5.48 2.57
CA ASP A 10 5.06 5.25 1.27
C ASP A 10 3.91 4.24 1.36
N ILE A 11 4.05 3.18 2.15
CA ILE A 11 2.96 2.24 2.45
C ILE A 11 1.79 2.99 3.11
N GLU A 12 2.07 3.90 4.03
CA GLU A 12 1.01 4.60 4.77
C GLU A 12 0.29 5.68 3.94
N LYS A 13 1.00 6.32 3.01
CA LYS A 13 0.39 7.17 1.99
C LYS A 13 -0.51 6.36 1.07
N LEU A 14 -0.03 5.24 0.55
CA LEU A 14 -0.80 4.36 -0.33
C LEU A 14 -2.05 3.80 0.38
N ARG A 15 -1.94 3.48 1.67
CA ARG A 15 -3.08 3.04 2.49
C ARG A 15 -4.12 4.14 2.62
N THR A 16 -3.70 5.36 2.90
CA THR A 16 -4.61 6.52 3.01
C THR A 16 -5.32 6.79 1.69
N ILE A 17 -4.59 6.79 0.57
CA ILE A 17 -5.17 6.96 -0.78
C ILE A 17 -6.21 5.87 -1.09
N LEU A 18 -5.92 4.63 -0.72
CA LEU A 18 -6.87 3.52 -0.89
C LEU A 18 -8.15 3.74 -0.09
N TYR A 19 -8.05 4.15 1.18
CA TYR A 19 -9.23 4.45 2.00
C TYR A 19 -10.06 5.61 1.44
N GLU A 20 -9.40 6.69 0.98
CA GLU A 20 -10.08 7.82 0.35
C GLU A 20 -10.78 7.42 -0.96
N LEU A 21 -10.17 6.54 -1.77
CA LEU A 21 -10.78 6.00 -2.98
C LEU A 21 -12.01 5.15 -2.66
N ILE A 22 -11.91 4.29 -1.64
CA ILE A 22 -13.03 3.47 -1.16
C ILE A 22 -14.19 4.35 -0.67
N GLU A 23 -13.90 5.40 0.11
CA GLU A 23 -14.92 6.35 0.58
C GLU A 23 -15.56 7.13 -0.58
N LYS A 24 -14.76 7.63 -1.53
CA LYS A 24 -15.25 8.39 -2.70
C LYS A 24 -16.08 7.53 -3.66
N LYS A 25 -15.75 6.25 -3.82
CA LYS A 25 -16.47 5.32 -4.71
C LYS A 25 -17.64 4.60 -4.02
N GLY A 26 -17.97 4.95 -2.77
CA GLY A 26 -19.13 4.39 -2.08
C GLY A 26 -18.96 2.93 -1.63
N ILE A 27 -17.74 2.54 -1.25
CA ILE A 27 -17.39 1.18 -0.78
C ILE A 27 -17.53 0.12 -1.89
N ASP A 28 -17.44 0.52 -3.16
CA ASP A 28 -17.30 -0.45 -4.25
C ASP A 28 -15.87 -1.00 -4.27
N LEU A 29 -15.66 -2.06 -3.49
CA LEU A 29 -14.38 -2.78 -3.42
C LEU A 29 -14.06 -3.57 -4.71
N GLN A 30 -15.02 -3.65 -5.64
CA GLN A 30 -14.83 -4.26 -6.97
C GLN A 30 -14.46 -3.22 -8.03
N ASP A 31 -14.42 -1.92 -7.67
CA ASP A 31 -13.97 -0.88 -8.58
C ASP A 31 -12.52 -1.19 -9.04
N PRO A 32 -12.25 -1.23 -10.36
CA PRO A 32 -10.92 -1.53 -10.90
C PRO A 32 -9.80 -0.64 -10.35
N GLU A 33 -10.10 0.60 -9.99
CA GLU A 33 -9.18 1.58 -9.40
C GLU A 33 -8.86 1.25 -7.93
N VAL A 34 -9.86 0.79 -7.17
CA VAL A 34 -9.68 0.29 -5.81
C VAL A 34 -8.84 -1.00 -5.81
N ILE A 35 -9.13 -1.92 -6.74
CA ILE A 35 -8.35 -3.15 -6.92
C ILE A 35 -6.90 -2.84 -7.29
N ALA A 36 -6.67 -1.96 -8.27
CA ALA A 36 -5.33 -1.58 -8.70
C ALA A 36 -4.53 -0.90 -7.57
N SER A 37 -5.17 -0.02 -6.80
CA SER A 37 -4.56 0.65 -5.65
C SER A 37 -4.24 -0.36 -4.54
N SER A 38 -5.13 -1.32 -4.28
CA SER A 38 -4.92 -2.40 -3.31
C SER A 38 -3.76 -3.31 -3.70
N GLN A 39 -3.68 -3.71 -4.98
CA GLN A 39 -2.57 -4.52 -5.50
C GLN A 39 -1.23 -3.77 -5.40
N THR A 40 -1.22 -2.47 -5.66
CA THR A 40 -0.02 -1.63 -5.54
C THR A 40 0.46 -1.56 -4.09
N LEU A 41 -0.47 -1.33 -3.15
CA LEU A 41 -0.17 -1.35 -1.72
C LEU A 41 0.38 -2.71 -1.29
N ASN A 42 -0.24 -3.80 -1.74
CA ASN A 42 0.17 -5.15 -1.39
C ASN A 42 1.58 -5.49 -1.93
N ALA A 43 1.92 -5.01 -3.12
CA ALA A 43 3.26 -5.15 -3.70
C ALA A 43 4.32 -4.37 -2.89
N ALA A 44 3.99 -3.16 -2.42
CA ALA A 44 4.88 -2.37 -1.56
C ALA A 44 5.14 -3.07 -0.21
N ILE A 45 4.09 -3.62 0.41
CA ILE A 45 4.20 -4.41 1.64
C ILE A 45 5.00 -5.70 1.42
N ALA A 46 4.79 -6.40 0.31
CA ALA A 46 5.55 -7.60 -0.04
C ALA A 46 7.05 -7.30 -0.17
N LYS A 47 7.39 -6.20 -0.85
CA LYS A 47 8.78 -5.72 -1.00
C LYS A 47 9.41 -5.37 0.36
N TYR A 48 8.65 -4.72 1.25
CA TYR A 48 9.10 -4.43 2.61
C TYR A 48 9.36 -5.73 3.41
N ASN A 49 8.44 -6.69 3.34
CA ASN A 49 8.60 -7.98 4.01
C ASN A 49 9.80 -8.78 3.47
N GLU A 50 10.05 -8.73 2.16
CA GLU A 50 11.23 -9.34 1.55
C GLU A 50 12.53 -8.70 2.04
N MET A 51 12.56 -7.36 2.13
CA MET A 51 13.72 -6.63 2.67
C MET A 51 14.00 -6.95 4.13
N ILE A 52 12.96 -7.12 4.96
CA ILE A 52 13.13 -7.59 6.35
C ILE A 52 13.64 -9.02 6.38
N ARG A 53 13.03 -9.93 5.60
CA ARG A 53 13.46 -11.33 5.54
C ARG A 53 14.90 -11.50 5.07
N LYS A 54 15.41 -10.61 4.21
CA LYS A 54 16.81 -10.61 3.75
C LYS A 54 17.80 -10.06 4.80
N LYS A 55 17.31 -9.38 5.84
CA LYS A 55 18.12 -8.82 6.93
C LYS A 55 18.18 -9.71 8.19
N ILE A 56 17.31 -10.72 8.29
CA ILE A 56 17.27 -11.72 9.38
C ILE A 56 17.92 -13.01 8.87
#